data_AF-A0A9X7GCM4-F1
#
_entry.id   AF-A0A9X7GCM4-F1
#
_cell.length_a   1.000
_cell.length_b   1.000
_cell.length_c   1.000
_cell.angle_alpha   90.00
_cell.angle_beta   90.00
_cell.angle_gamma   90.00
#
_symmetry.space_group_name_H-M   'P 1'
#
loop_
_entity.id
_entity.type
_entity.pdbx_description
1 polymer ?
#
loop_
_entity_poly.entity_id
_entity_poly.type
_entity_poly.pdbx_seq_one_letter_code
_entity_poly.pdbx_strand_id
1 'polypeptide(L)'
;MLKKDEVLYYLVNTTYYVGVPFQIASKPLVREDLIKQGYLEDKDELRFTTKAVDLLNEFYADNSNELMKVLRELKVPGGFVSYNEICKEMNMSSEEFNVMYLMKRLAEDGEILISASSDWDKRVKYIIN
;
A
#
# COMPACT_ATOMS: atom_id res chain seq x y z
N MET A 1 -15.98 -16.28 1.21
CA MET A 1 -15.60 -15.46 0.05
C MET A 1 -15.44 -14.03 0.52
N LEU A 2 -14.21 -13.52 0.39
CA LEU A 2 -13.81 -12.18 0.83
C LEU A 2 -14.50 -11.09 -0.01
N LYS A 3 -14.75 -9.92 0.60
CA LYS A 3 -15.20 -8.71 -0.10
C LYS A 3 -14.04 -8.01 -0.80
N LYS A 4 -14.33 -7.10 -1.76
CA LYS A 4 -13.31 -6.35 -2.53
C LYS A 4 -12.30 -5.64 -1.60
N ASP A 5 -12.78 -4.97 -0.55
CA ASP A 5 -11.91 -4.24 0.39
C ASP A 5 -11.02 -5.17 1.22
N GLU A 6 -11.54 -6.34 1.63
CA GLU A 6 -10.77 -7.37 2.33
C GLU A 6 -9.71 -7.98 1.41
N VAL A 7 -10.05 -8.22 0.14
CA VAL A 7 -9.09 -8.67 -0.88
C VAL A 7 -7.98 -7.63 -1.04
N LEU A 8 -8.33 -6.35 -1.23
CA LEU A 8 -7.37 -5.28 -1.40
C LEU A 8 -6.43 -5.19 -0.19
N TYR A 9 -6.98 -5.23 1.03
CA TYR A 9 -6.19 -5.26 2.27
C TYR A 9 -5.13 -6.37 2.24
N TYR A 10 -5.54 -7.62 1.95
CA TYR A 10 -4.60 -8.75 1.91
C TYR A 10 -3.57 -8.63 0.80
N LEU A 11 -3.96 -8.13 -0.38
CA LEU A 11 -3.03 -7.94 -1.49
C LEU A 11 -1.99 -6.86 -1.16
N VAL A 12 -2.41 -5.68 -0.67
CA VAL A 12 -1.53 -4.59 -0.24
C VAL A 12 -0.52 -5.06 0.79
N ASN A 13 -0.98 -5.78 1.82
CA ASN A 13 -0.14 -6.29 2.90
C ASN A 13 0.79 -7.42 2.49
N THR A 14 0.59 -7.99 1.30
CA THR A 14 1.45 -9.05 0.75
C THR A 14 2.47 -8.52 -0.25
N THR A 15 2.31 -7.28 -0.71
CA THR A 15 3.34 -6.63 -1.52
C THR A 15 4.65 -6.49 -0.73
N TYR A 16 5.78 -6.48 -1.44
CA TYR A 16 7.09 -6.20 -0.82
C TYR A 16 7.21 -4.76 -0.29
N TYR A 17 6.24 -3.90 -0.60
CA TYR A 17 6.20 -2.52 -0.12
C TYR A 17 5.88 -2.44 1.37
N VAL A 18 5.01 -3.30 1.88
CA VAL A 18 4.54 -3.24 3.26
C VAL A 18 5.35 -4.25 4.09
N GLY A 19 5.90 -3.81 5.22
CA GLY A 19 6.84 -4.56 6.05
C GLY A 19 6.31 -5.84 6.73
N VAL A 20 5.16 -6.38 6.28
CA VAL A 20 4.55 -7.61 6.81
C VAL A 20 4.40 -8.68 5.70
N PRO A 21 5.49 -9.09 5.00
CA PRO A 21 5.44 -9.98 3.84
C PRO A 21 4.89 -11.41 4.07
N PHE A 22 4.22 -11.70 5.19
CA PHE A 22 3.78 -13.05 5.58
C PHE A 22 2.35 -13.12 6.12
N GLN A 23 1.53 -12.07 5.96
CA GLN A 23 0.18 -12.06 6.52
C GLN A 23 -0.74 -13.14 5.90
N ILE A 24 -0.56 -13.45 4.62
CA ILE A 24 -1.32 -14.53 3.95
C ILE A 24 -0.75 -15.91 4.29
N ALA A 25 0.56 -16.04 4.48
CA ALA A 25 1.20 -17.32 4.80
C ALA A 25 0.72 -17.90 6.14
N SER A 26 0.33 -17.03 7.08
CA SER A 26 -0.21 -17.43 8.38
C SER A 26 -1.73 -17.66 8.41
N LYS A 27 -2.44 -17.45 7.28
CA LYS A 27 -3.91 -17.55 7.17
C LYS A 27 -4.35 -18.46 6.01
N PRO A 28 -4.34 -19.79 6.16
CA PRO A 28 -4.64 -20.74 5.08
C PRO A 28 -6.00 -20.52 4.40
N LEU A 29 -7.05 -20.25 5.17
CA LEU A 29 -8.40 -20.00 4.64
C LEU A 29 -8.47 -18.74 3.77
N VAL A 30 -7.70 -17.69 4.11
CA VAL A 30 -7.62 -16.46 3.31
C VAL A 30 -6.88 -16.74 2.01
N ARG A 31 -5.77 -17.47 2.07
CA ARG A 31 -5.03 -17.88 0.86
C ARG A 31 -5.93 -18.67 -0.08
N GLU A 32 -6.65 -19.67 0.42
CA GLU A 32 -7.60 -20.45 -0.36
C GLU A 32 -8.68 -19.58 -1.01
N ASP A 33 -9.27 -18.65 -0.25
CA ASP A 33 -10.30 -17.75 -0.78
C ASP A 33 -9.75 -16.82 -1.87
N LEU A 34 -8.50 -16.37 -1.76
CA LEU A 34 -7.84 -15.56 -2.79
C LEU A 34 -7.49 -16.37 -4.04
N ILE A 35 -7.08 -17.64 -3.89
CA ILE A 35 -6.87 -18.58 -5.01
C ILE A 35 -8.20 -18.86 -5.72
N LYS A 36 -9.26 -19.22 -4.97
CA LYS A 36 -10.61 -19.50 -5.53
C LYS A 36 -11.18 -18.29 -6.26
N GLN A 37 -10.87 -17.09 -5.81
CA GLN A 37 -11.29 -15.84 -6.45
C GLN A 37 -10.35 -15.39 -7.59
N GLY A 38 -9.26 -16.11 -7.84
CA GLY A 38 -8.33 -15.88 -8.94
C GLY A 38 -7.34 -14.73 -8.72
N TYR A 39 -7.06 -14.34 -7.47
CA TYR A 39 -6.09 -13.30 -7.13
C TYR A 39 -4.68 -13.86 -6.85
N LEU A 40 -4.57 -15.11 -6.43
CA LEU A 40 -3.30 -15.81 -6.22
C LEU A 40 -3.21 -17.06 -7.10
N GLU A 41 -1.99 -17.42 -7.49
CA GLU A 41 -1.72 -18.72 -8.11
C GLU A 41 -1.75 -19.84 -7.08
N ASP A 42 -2.26 -21.01 -7.47
CA ASP A 42 -2.23 -22.24 -6.66
C ASP A 42 -0.86 -22.93 -6.78
N LYS A 43 0.15 -22.34 -6.13
CA LYS A 43 1.54 -22.82 -6.09
C LYS A 43 2.09 -22.68 -4.68
N ASP A 44 3.16 -23.42 -4.36
CA ASP A 44 3.82 -23.35 -3.05
C ASP A 44 4.32 -21.93 -2.72
N GLU A 45 4.84 -21.23 -3.73
CA GLU A 45 5.25 -19.82 -3.62
C GLU A 45 4.07 -18.87 -3.84
N LEU A 46 4.05 -17.78 -3.07
CA LEU A 46 3.03 -16.74 -3.23
C LEU A 46 3.29 -15.95 -4.51
N ARG A 47 2.34 -16.01 -5.46
CA ARG A 47 2.38 -15.26 -6.72
C ARG A 47 1.02 -14.62 -7.01
N PHE A 48 1.06 -13.34 -7.35
CA PHE A 48 -0.13 -12.59 -7.79
C PHE A 48 -0.48 -12.97 -9.23
N THR A 49 -1.78 -13.12 -9.49
CA THR A 49 -2.29 -13.22 -10.86
C THR A 49 -2.39 -11.84 -11.49
N THR A 50 -2.62 -11.79 -12.81
CA THR A 50 -2.96 -10.54 -13.51
C THR A 50 -4.13 -9.80 -12.85
N LYS A 51 -5.16 -10.53 -12.41
CA LYS A 51 -6.32 -9.95 -11.73
C LYS A 51 -5.96 -9.21 -10.43
N ALA A 52 -5.01 -9.73 -9.64
CA ALA A 52 -4.54 -9.05 -8.44
C ALA A 52 -3.71 -7.81 -8.79
N VAL A 53 -2.85 -7.90 -9.79
CA VAL A 53 -2.07 -6.77 -10.29
C VAL A 53 -2.99 -5.66 -10.81
N ASP A 54 -4.02 -6.02 -11.58
CA ASP A 54 -5.01 -5.06 -12.10
C ASP A 54 -5.75 -4.35 -10.98
N LEU A 55 -6.20 -5.08 -9.95
CA LEU A 55 -6.86 -4.47 -8.79
C LEU A 55 -5.93 -3.50 -8.02
N LEU A 56 -4.66 -3.86 -7.85
CA LEU A 56 -3.66 -3.02 -7.20
C LEU A 56 -3.32 -1.77 -8.03
N ASN A 57 -3.33 -1.88 -9.36
CA ASN A 57 -3.13 -0.77 -10.28
C ASN A 57 -4.34 0.15 -10.34
N GLU A 58 -5.56 -0.39 -10.35
CA GLU A 58 -6.83 0.36 -10.25
C GLU A 58 -6.83 1.18 -8.95
N PHE A 59 -6.57 0.52 -7.82
CA PHE A 59 -6.46 1.20 -6.53
C PHE A 59 -5.42 2.32 -6.53
N TYR A 60 -4.25 2.09 -7.14
CA TYR A 60 -3.24 3.13 -7.26
C TYR A 60 -3.70 4.31 -8.13
N ALA A 61 -4.25 4.04 -9.31
CA ALA A 61 -4.73 5.05 -10.24
C ALA A 61 -5.85 5.92 -9.64
N ASP A 62 -6.74 5.31 -8.86
CA ASP A 62 -7.87 6.00 -8.22
C ASP A 62 -7.42 6.96 -7.10
N ASN A 63 -6.27 6.71 -6.47
CA ASN A 63 -5.87 7.41 -5.25
C ASN A 63 -4.58 8.25 -5.37
N SER A 64 -3.76 8.01 -6.39
CA SER A 64 -2.44 8.65 -6.53
C SER A 64 -2.51 10.18 -6.63
N ASN A 65 -3.48 10.71 -7.38
CA ASN A 65 -3.67 12.15 -7.56
C ASN A 65 -4.05 12.86 -6.26
N GLU A 66 -5.00 12.29 -5.50
CA GLU A 66 -5.40 12.85 -4.21
C GLU A 66 -4.26 12.75 -3.19
N LEU A 67 -3.54 11.62 -3.18
CA LEU A 67 -2.35 11.48 -2.33
C LEU A 67 -1.30 12.54 -2.66
N MET A 68 -1.01 12.79 -3.94
CA MET A 68 -0.08 13.84 -4.33
C MET A 68 -0.53 15.23 -3.88
N LYS A 69 -1.84 15.52 -3.90
CA LYS A 69 -2.40 16.75 -3.35
C LYS A 69 -2.18 16.84 -1.83
N VAL A 70 -2.54 15.80 -1.09
CA VAL A 70 -2.31 15.73 0.37
C VAL A 70 -0.82 15.89 0.70
N LEU A 71 0.07 15.21 -0.02
CA LEU A 71 1.51 15.31 0.22
C LEU A 71 2.05 16.72 -0.06
N ARG A 72 1.47 17.47 -1.00
CA ARG A 72 1.83 18.87 -1.26
C ARG A 72 1.34 19.79 -0.14
N GLU A 73 0.13 19.58 0.35
CA GLU A 73 -0.48 20.37 1.44
C GLU A 73 0.25 20.16 2.77
N LEU A 74 0.64 18.92 3.07
CA LEU A 74 1.37 18.56 4.28
C LEU A 74 2.90 18.77 4.17
N LYS A 75 3.41 19.18 3.01
CA LYS A 75 4.86 19.25 2.75
C LYS A 75 5.54 20.22 3.72
N VAL A 76 6.42 19.68 4.57
CA VAL A 76 7.33 20.48 5.40
C VAL A 76 8.74 20.44 4.80
N PRO A 77 9.27 21.55 4.24
CA PRO A 77 10.62 21.58 3.66
C PRO A 77 11.69 21.07 4.64
N GLY A 78 12.39 20.00 4.26
CA GLY A 78 13.44 19.37 5.07
C GLY A 78 12.94 18.66 6.35
N GLY A 79 11.64 18.71 6.63
CA GLY A 79 11.01 18.18 7.83
C GLY A 79 10.46 16.76 7.66
N PHE A 80 9.77 16.32 8.71
CA PHE A 80 9.04 15.06 8.75
C PHE A 80 7.55 15.35 8.92
N VAL A 81 6.71 14.50 8.33
CA VAL A 81 5.24 14.52 8.46
C VAL A 81 4.80 13.25 9.18
N SER A 82 3.81 13.34 10.07
CA SER A 82 3.27 12.17 10.76
C SER A 82 2.60 11.22 9.76
N TYR A 83 2.90 9.93 9.82
CA TYR A 83 2.24 8.96 8.93
C TYR A 83 0.73 8.93 9.18
N ASN A 84 0.32 8.96 10.45
CA ASN A 84 -1.09 9.01 10.84
C ASN A 84 -1.80 10.27 10.34
N GLU A 85 -1.09 11.39 10.18
CA GLU A 85 -1.66 12.62 9.62
C GLU A 85 -1.93 12.48 8.13
N ILE A 86 -0.99 11.89 7.37
CA ILE A 86 -1.20 11.59 5.94
C ILE A 86 -2.38 10.63 5.78
N CYS A 87 -2.46 9.57 6.60
CA CYS A 87 -3.59 8.64 6.61
C CYS A 87 -4.92 9.32 6.88
N LYS A 88 -4.95 10.24 7.86
CA LYS A 88 -6.16 10.99 8.22
C LYS A 88 -6.64 11.88 7.07
N GLU A 89 -5.75 12.63 6.42
CA GLU A 89 -6.11 13.48 5.28
C GLU A 89 -6.57 12.66 4.06
N MET A 90 -6.03 11.46 3.89
CA MET A 90 -6.51 10.50 2.87
C MET A 90 -7.81 9.78 3.25
N ASN A 91 -8.34 9.99 4.46
CA ASN A 91 -9.46 9.22 5.01
C ASN A 91 -9.24 7.69 4.93
N MET A 92 -8.02 7.24 5.20
CA MET A 92 -7.61 5.84 5.20
C MET A 92 -7.07 5.42 6.57
N SER A 93 -7.29 4.17 6.96
CA SER A 93 -6.71 3.64 8.19
C SER A 93 -5.20 3.46 8.06
N SER A 94 -4.45 3.87 9.08
CA SER A 94 -2.99 3.64 9.14
C SER A 94 -2.65 2.16 9.35
N GLU A 95 -3.58 1.36 9.89
CA GLU A 95 -3.42 -0.08 10.14
C GLU A 95 -3.56 -0.93 8.86
N GLU A 96 -4.11 -0.36 7.79
CA GLU A 96 -4.32 -1.07 6.52
C GLU A 96 -3.13 -0.95 5.56
N PHE A 97 -2.17 -0.08 5.88
CA PHE A 97 -0.97 0.18 5.07
C PHE A 97 -1.23 0.66 3.63
N ASN A 98 -2.47 1.01 3.31
CA ASN A 98 -2.89 1.55 2.02
C ASN A 98 -2.07 2.78 1.61
N VAL A 99 -1.90 3.75 2.51
CA VAL A 99 -1.11 4.97 2.25
C VAL A 99 0.37 4.65 2.06
N MET A 100 0.93 3.74 2.87
CA MET A 100 2.32 3.29 2.69
C MET A 100 2.53 2.68 1.30
N TYR A 101 1.61 1.81 0.86
CA TYR A 101 1.64 1.23 -0.48
C TYR A 101 1.61 2.32 -1.56
N LEU A 102 0.67 3.25 -1.49
CA LEU A 102 0.54 4.33 -2.47
C LEU A 102 1.78 5.23 -2.52
N MET A 103 2.34 5.62 -1.36
CA MET A 103 3.56 6.43 -1.31
C MET A 103 4.77 5.71 -1.90
N LYS A 104 4.91 4.40 -1.64
CA LYS A 104 6.01 3.62 -2.20
C LYS A 104 5.88 3.44 -3.72
N ARG A 105 4.66 3.29 -4.23
CA ARG A 105 4.39 3.30 -5.66
C ARG A 105 4.71 4.64 -6.31
N LEU A 106 4.31 5.76 -5.71
CA LEU A 106 4.73 7.10 -6.17
C LEU A 106 6.26 7.24 -6.19
N ALA A 107 6.97 6.64 -5.23
CA ALA A 107 8.42 6.66 -5.20
C ALA A 107 9.06 5.82 -6.31
N GLU A 108 8.47 4.68 -6.68
CA GLU A 108 8.92 3.89 -7.83
C GLU A 108 8.65 4.58 -9.16
N ASP A 109 7.52 5.27 -9.29
CA ASP A 109 7.21 6.09 -10.45
C ASP A 109 8.09 7.35 -10.54
N GLY A 110 8.86 7.65 -9.49
CA GLY A 110 9.75 8.81 -9.44
C GLY A 110 9.03 10.13 -9.17
N GLU A 111 7.78 10.10 -8.71
CA GLU A 111 7.00 11.30 -8.35
C GLU A 111 7.46 11.89 -7.01
N ILE A 112 7.91 11.01 -6.11
CA ILE A 112 8.48 11.40 -4.81
C ILE A 112 9.76 10.64 -4.49
N LEU A 113 10.56 11.18 -3.58
CA LEU A 113 11.71 10.50 -2.97
C LEU A 113 11.47 10.36 -1.47
N ILE A 114 11.33 9.13 -0.99
CA ILE A 114 11.18 8.84 0.45
C ILE A 114 12.57 8.72 1.07
N SER A 115 12.82 9.48 2.13
CA SER A 115 14.09 9.45 2.84
C SER A 115 14.26 8.15 3.62
N ALA A 116 15.48 7.59 3.58
CA ALA A 116 15.86 6.41 4.36
C ALA A 116 15.74 6.59 5.88
N SER A 117 15.69 7.85 6.38
CA SER A 117 15.46 8.14 7.80
C SER A 117 13.98 8.11 8.21
N SER A 118 13.08 7.74 7.32
CA SER A 118 11.64 7.67 7.61
C SER A 118 11.35 6.49 8.55
N ASP A 119 10.55 6.77 9.58
CA ASP A 119 10.02 5.78 10.52
C ASP A 119 8.51 5.73 10.31
N TRP A 120 8.01 4.69 9.64
CA TRP A 120 6.59 4.60 9.27
C TRP A 120 5.65 4.51 10.48
N ASP A 121 6.15 4.07 11.64
CA ASP A 121 5.36 4.03 12.88
C ASP A 121 5.23 5.43 13.52
N LYS A 122 6.00 6.41 13.04
CA LYS A 122 6.01 7.77 13.58
C LYS A 122 5.84 8.82 12.49
N ARG A 123 6.88 9.01 11.69
CA ARG A 123 7.01 10.15 10.80
C ARG A 123 7.83 9.82 9.57
N VAL A 124 7.34 10.28 8.43
CA VAL A 124 7.90 10.04 7.10
C VAL A 124 8.49 11.34 6.59
N LYS A 125 9.64 11.25 5.92
CA LYS A 125 10.25 12.39 5.22
C LYS A 125 10.30 12.08 3.73
N TYR A 126 9.76 12.99 2.93
CA TYR A 126 9.70 12.84 1.48
C TYR A 126 10.00 14.16 0.75
N ILE A 127 10.41 14.04 -0.51
CA ILE A 127 10.58 15.15 -1.46
C ILE A 127 9.64 14.87 -2.64
N ILE A 128 9.02 15.90 -3.18
CA ILE A 128 8.19 15.82 -4.39
C ILE A 128 9.04 16.36 -5.56
N ASN A 129 9.10 15.60 -6.65
CA ASN A 129 9.87 15.94 -7.85
C ASN A 129 9.11 16.90 -8.78
#